data_AF-A0A1Q3BHV8-F1
#
_entry.id   AF-A0A1Q3BHV8-F1
#
_cell.length_a   1.000
_cell.length_b   1.000
_cell.length_c   1.000
_cell.angle_alpha   90.00
_cell.angle_beta   90.00
_cell.angle_gamma   90.00
#
_symmetry.space_group_name_H-M   'P 1'
#
loop_
_entity.id
_entity.type
_entity.pdbx_description
1 polymer ?
#
loop_
_entity_poly.entity_id
_entity_poly.type
_entity_poly.pdbx_seq_one_letter_code
_entity_poly.pdbx_strand_id
1 'polypeptide(L)'
;TQIIFYIWKSLFEPILRGHKLIAYVDGFLPTLTDLAYATWYEKDKMLLSWINATLSESALPYIVGVTSSMEAWTILNRRSTSTTPSHVIALKQQLNRIKKDNQSMQEYLHKFKVLSDQLAACGSSIIDDDMIFYGLDGLPSSYRQFASSVCIP
;
A
#
# COMPACT_ATOMS: atom_id res chain seq x y z
N THR A 1 0.80 3.62 9.64
CA THR A 1 -0.37 3.54 8.73
C THR A 1 0.06 2.89 7.42
N GLN A 2 -0.84 2.23 6.69
CA GLN A 2 -0.60 1.48 5.43
C GLN A 2 0.41 2.12 4.46
N ILE A 3 0.40 3.46 4.31
CA ILE A 3 1.36 4.23 3.50
C ILE A 3 2.82 4.01 3.95
N ILE A 4 3.10 4.03 5.26
CA ILE A 4 4.45 3.83 5.82
C ILE A 4 4.97 2.43 5.49
N PHE A 5 4.09 1.42 5.50
CA PHE A 5 4.48 0.08 5.10
C PHE A 5 4.81 -0.01 3.61
N TYR A 6 4.02 0.59 2.73
CA TYR A 6 4.32 0.57 1.29
C TYR A 6 5.64 1.30 0.98
N ILE A 7 5.92 2.42 1.67
CA ILE A 7 7.21 3.11 1.58
C ILE A 7 8.34 2.21 2.07
N TRP A 8 8.20 1.64 3.28
CA TRP A 8 9.20 0.73 3.84
C TRP A 8 9.46 -0.46 2.90
N LYS A 9 8.41 -1.10 2.39
CA LYS A 9 8.50 -2.22 1.46
C LYS A 9 9.20 -1.83 0.16
N SER A 10 8.88 -0.67 -0.41
CA SER A 10 9.54 -0.14 -1.62
C SER A 10 11.03 0.14 -1.42
N LEU A 11 11.44 0.52 -0.20
CA LEU A 11 12.86 0.74 0.13
C LEU A 11 13.59 -0.57 0.43
N PHE A 12 12.89 -1.53 1.02
CA PHE A 12 13.47 -2.80 1.47
C PHE A 12 13.59 -3.83 0.33
N GLU A 13 12.64 -3.85 -0.62
CA GLU A 13 12.63 -4.81 -1.72
C GLU A 13 13.88 -4.77 -2.62
N PRO A 14 14.44 -3.60 -2.99
CA PRO A 14 15.72 -3.53 -3.70
C PRO A 14 16.88 -4.17 -2.93
N ILE A 15 16.89 -4.03 -1.60
CA ILE A 15 17.91 -4.66 -0.73
C ILE A 15 17.79 -6.19 -0.81
N LEU A 16 16.57 -6.72 -0.73
CA LEU A 16 16.32 -8.16 -0.85
C LEU A 16 16.74 -8.70 -2.21
N ARG A 17 16.38 -8.00 -3.28
CA ARG A 17 16.74 -8.39 -4.65
C ARG A 17 18.25 -8.36 -4.85
N GLY A 18 18.92 -7.29 -4.40
CA GLY A 18 20.38 -7.15 -4.48
C GLY A 18 21.15 -8.26 -3.77
N HIS A 19 20.61 -8.77 -2.65
CA HIS A 19 21.22 -9.85 -1.87
C HIS A 19 20.68 -11.25 -2.21
N LYS A 20 19.81 -11.38 -3.21
CA LYS A 20 19.13 -12.64 -3.60
C LYS A 20 18.34 -13.29 -2.46
N LEU A 21 17.69 -12.47 -1.64
CA LEU A 21 16.94 -12.87 -0.44
C LEU A 21 15.42 -12.93 -0.66
N ILE A 22 14.91 -12.58 -1.84
CA ILE A 22 13.45 -12.51 -2.07
C ILE A 22 12.75 -13.86 -1.83
N ALA A 23 13.41 -14.98 -2.14
CA ALA A 23 12.87 -16.32 -1.93
C ALA A 23 12.58 -16.65 -0.45
N TYR A 24 13.26 -15.98 0.48
CA TYR A 24 13.08 -16.18 1.92
C TYR A 24 11.78 -15.55 2.45
N VAL A 25 11.21 -14.58 1.72
CA VAL A 25 9.97 -13.89 2.10
C VAL A 25 8.77 -14.30 1.25
N ASP A 26 9.00 -14.81 0.04
CA ASP A 26 7.96 -15.25 -0.90
C ASP A 26 7.39 -16.65 -0.58
N GLY A 27 7.88 -17.30 0.48
CA GLY A 27 7.41 -18.62 0.91
C GLY A 27 7.91 -19.78 0.08
N PHE A 28 8.92 -19.56 -0.77
CA PHE A 28 9.60 -20.64 -1.46
C PHE A 28 10.56 -21.34 -0.48
N LEU A 29 10.14 -22.50 0.01
CA LEU A 29 11.02 -23.40 0.76
C LEU A 29 11.71 -24.34 -0.22
N PRO A 30 13.02 -24.19 -0.50
CA PRO A 30 13.73 -25.18 -1.28
C PRO A 30 13.77 -26.52 -0.53
N THR A 31 13.78 -27.62 -1.29
CA THR A 31 14.09 -28.95 -0.76
C THR A 31 15.58 -28.98 -0.41
N LEU A 32 15.91 -28.66 0.84
CA LEU A 32 17.29 -28.50 1.27
C LEU A 32 17.85 -29.83 1.79
N THR A 33 19.07 -30.15 1.37
CA THR A 33 19.92 -31.12 2.08
C THR A 33 20.40 -30.52 3.40
N ASP A 34 20.84 -31.34 4.35
CA ASP A 34 21.24 -30.88 5.70
C ASP A 34 22.30 -29.76 5.66
N LEU A 35 23.28 -29.83 4.75
CA LEU A 35 24.30 -28.79 4.59
C LEU A 35 23.75 -27.49 4.01
N ALA A 36 22.77 -27.60 3.09
CA ALA A 36 22.11 -26.43 2.50
C ALA A 36 21.13 -25.77 3.50
N TYR A 37 20.57 -26.54 4.44
CA TYR A 37 19.70 -26.03 5.51
C TYR A 37 20.44 -25.07 6.45
N ALA A 38 21.65 -25.41 6.88
CA ALA A 38 22.43 -24.52 7.74
C ALA A 38 22.67 -23.15 7.10
N THR A 39 23.07 -23.13 5.82
CA THR A 39 23.31 -21.89 5.06
C THR A 39 22.02 -21.10 4.86
N TRP A 40 20.91 -21.78 4.58
CA TRP A 40 19.59 -21.15 4.46
C TRP A 40 19.17 -20.54 5.80
N TYR A 41 19.31 -21.28 6.90
CA TYR A 41 18.93 -20.83 8.23
C TYR A 41 19.70 -19.58 8.66
N GLU A 42 21.02 -19.52 8.42
CA GLU A 42 21.82 -18.33 8.68
C GLU A 42 21.30 -17.11 7.92
N LYS A 43 20.95 -17.27 6.64
CA LYS A 43 20.39 -16.19 5.81
C LYS A 43 19.00 -15.76 6.27
N ASP A 44 18.14 -16.70 6.67
CA ASP A 44 16.83 -16.41 7.24
C ASP A 44 16.96 -15.57 8.53
N LYS A 45 17.89 -15.94 9.43
CA LYS A 45 18.12 -15.19 10.68
C LYS A 45 18.72 -13.81 10.46
N MET A 46 19.67 -13.71 9.53
CA MET A 46 20.22 -12.41 9.13
C MET A 46 19.11 -11.50 8.60
N LEU A 47 18.25 -12.02 7.71
CA LEU A 47 17.15 -11.27 7.14
C LEU A 47 16.12 -10.87 8.20
N LEU A 48 15.75 -11.77 9.10
CA LEU A 48 14.86 -11.47 10.22
C LEU A 48 15.45 -10.34 11.10
N SER A 49 16.75 -10.36 11.35
CA SER A 49 17.42 -9.26 12.08
C SER A 49 17.33 -7.93 11.34
N TRP A 50 17.48 -7.92 10.01
CA TRP A 50 17.35 -6.70 9.20
C TRP A 50 15.93 -6.15 9.20
N ILE A 51 14.93 -7.04 9.12
CA ILE A 51 13.52 -6.65 9.25
C ILE A 51 13.34 -5.98 10.62
N ASN A 52 13.71 -6.65 11.71
CA ASN A 52 13.54 -6.13 13.07
C ASN A 52 14.24 -4.78 13.29
N ALA A 53 15.45 -4.60 12.74
CA ALA A 53 16.22 -3.37 12.87
C ALA A 53 15.62 -2.16 12.13
N THR A 54 14.74 -2.41 11.15
CA THR A 54 14.12 -1.34 10.33
C THR A 54 12.67 -1.05 10.71
N LEU A 55 12.11 -1.80 11.67
CA LEU A 55 10.76 -1.54 12.17
C LEU A 55 10.74 -0.37 13.14
N SER A 56 9.66 0.41 13.07
CA SER A 56 9.35 1.40 14.10
C SER A 56 8.84 0.73 15.38
N GLU A 57 8.93 1.43 16.52
CA GLU A 57 8.40 0.96 17.81
C GLU A 57 6.92 0.53 17.72
N SER A 58 6.14 1.19 16.88
CA SER A 58 4.72 0.86 16.66
C SER A 58 4.50 -0.49 15.96
N ALA A 59 5.50 -1.03 15.28
CA ALA A 59 5.43 -2.28 14.53
C ALA A 59 6.05 -3.48 15.29
N LEU A 60 6.97 -3.22 16.24
CA LEU A 60 7.65 -4.25 17.02
C LEU A 60 6.71 -5.22 17.77
N PRO A 61 5.59 -4.77 18.40
CA PRO A 61 4.69 -5.68 19.11
C PRO A 61 4.10 -6.80 18.25
N TYR A 62 4.03 -6.61 16.92
CA TYR A 62 3.43 -7.58 16.02
C TYR A 62 4.36 -8.71 15.60
N ILE A 63 5.66 -8.55 15.80
CA ILE A 63 6.67 -9.54 15.42
C ILE A 63 7.31 -10.23 16.64
N VAL A 64 6.79 -9.97 17.85
CA VAL A 64 7.26 -10.64 19.06
C VAL A 64 7.02 -12.14 18.94
N GLY A 65 8.07 -12.93 19.14
CA GLY A 65 8.01 -14.39 19.06
C GLY A 65 8.06 -14.95 17.63
N VAL A 66 8.12 -14.11 16.60
CA VAL A 66 8.29 -14.55 15.21
C VAL A 66 9.69 -15.10 15.00
N THR A 67 9.78 -16.27 14.37
CA THR A 67 11.04 -17.01 14.24
C THR A 67 11.60 -17.08 12.84
N SER A 68 10.84 -16.70 11.81
CA SER A 68 11.33 -16.70 10.41
C SER A 68 11.11 -15.36 9.73
N SER A 69 11.97 -15.04 8.77
CA SER A 69 11.83 -13.84 7.96
C SER A 69 10.54 -13.86 7.13
N MET A 70 10.16 -15.05 6.63
CA MET A 70 8.89 -15.29 5.92
C MET A 70 7.68 -14.92 6.77
N GLU A 71 7.63 -15.40 8.01
CA GLU A 71 6.52 -15.14 8.93
C GLU A 71 6.44 -13.66 9.29
N ALA A 72 7.58 -13.02 9.57
CA ALA A 72 7.65 -11.59 9.85
C ALA A 72 7.13 -10.78 8.67
N TRP A 73 7.62 -11.07 7.47
CA TRP A 73 7.18 -10.41 6.24
C TRP A 73 5.69 -10.60 6.00
N THR A 74 5.17 -11.82 6.19
CA THR A 74 3.76 -12.15 6.02
C THR A 74 2.86 -11.38 7.00
N ILE A 75 3.24 -11.29 8.28
CA ILE A 75 2.48 -10.54 9.29
C ILE A 75 2.45 -9.05 8.94
N LEU A 76 3.61 -8.48 8.60
CA LEU A 76 3.74 -7.06 8.23
C LEU A 76 2.92 -6.74 6.97
N ASN A 77 3.01 -7.61 5.95
CA ASN A 77 2.25 -7.48 4.73
C ASN A 77 0.75 -7.62 5.02
N ARG A 78 0.30 -8.68 5.69
CA ARG A 78 -1.12 -8.91 6.01
C ARG A 78 -1.74 -7.75 6.79
N ARG A 79 -1.06 -7.18 7.78
CA ARG A 79 -1.62 -6.03 8.53
C ARG A 79 -1.73 -4.79 7.66
N SER A 80 -0.75 -4.57 6.79
CA SER A 80 -0.69 -3.37 5.97
C SER A 80 -1.52 -3.47 4.69
N THR A 81 -1.74 -4.68 4.19
CA THR A 81 -2.66 -5.01 3.09
C THR A 81 -4.03 -5.46 3.60
N SER A 82 -4.26 -5.45 4.92
CA SER A 82 -5.63 -5.54 5.46
C SER A 82 -6.34 -4.23 5.18
N THR A 83 -6.64 -4.06 3.90
CA THR A 83 -7.71 -3.20 3.46
C THR A 83 -8.97 -3.77 4.08
N THR A 84 -9.27 -3.36 5.31
CA THR A 84 -10.55 -3.70 5.92
C THR A 84 -11.65 -3.13 5.01
N PRO A 85 -12.77 -3.84 4.78
CA PRO A 85 -13.88 -3.29 4.01
C PRO A 85 -14.32 -1.91 4.52
N SER A 86 -14.20 -1.69 5.83
CA SER A 86 -14.41 -0.38 6.47
C SER A 86 -13.43 0.71 5.98
N HIS A 87 -12.16 0.39 5.74
CA HIS A 87 -11.19 1.33 5.18
C HIS A 87 -11.54 1.70 3.72
N VAL A 88 -11.92 0.73 2.88
CA VAL A 88 -12.41 1.01 1.51
C VAL A 88 -13.64 1.90 1.56
N ILE A 89 -14.60 1.57 2.42
CA ILE A 89 -15.83 2.36 2.59
C ILE A 89 -15.49 3.78 3.05
N ALA A 90 -14.57 3.94 4.00
CA ALA A 90 -14.13 5.25 4.47
C ALA A 90 -13.48 6.07 3.34
N LEU A 91 -12.60 5.45 2.53
CA LEU A 91 -11.98 6.12 1.38
C LEU A 91 -13.02 6.51 0.32
N LYS A 92 -13.99 5.62 0.01
CA LYS A 92 -15.11 5.94 -0.89
C LYS A 92 -15.97 7.09 -0.35
N GLN A 93 -16.22 7.13 0.96
CA GLN A 93 -16.94 8.24 1.59
C GLN A 93 -16.16 9.54 1.54
N GLN A 94 -14.84 9.51 1.74
CA GLN A 94 -13.98 10.70 1.60
C GLN A 94 -13.97 11.21 0.17
N LEU A 95 -13.88 10.31 -0.81
CA LEU A 95 -13.95 10.65 -2.23
C LEU A 95 -15.29 11.30 -2.59
N ASN A 96 -16.41 10.77 -2.10
CA ASN A 96 -17.74 11.37 -2.33
C ASN A 96 -17.93 12.75 -1.66
N ARG A 97 -17.16 13.04 -0.62
CA ARG A 97 -17.27 14.28 0.16
C ARG A 97 -16.29 15.36 -0.28
N ILE A 98 -15.34 15.04 -1.17
CA ILE A 98 -14.36 16.02 -1.60
C ILE A 98 -15.05 17.08 -2.45
N LYS A 99 -14.99 18.33 -2.00
CA LYS A 99 -15.43 19.50 -2.75
C LYS A 99 -14.24 20.43 -2.95
N LYS A 100 -14.19 21.12 -4.09
CA LYS A 100 -13.15 22.13 -4.35
C LYS A 100 -13.33 23.32 -3.39
N ASP A 101 -14.58 23.75 -3.15
CA ASP A 101 -14.93 24.92 -2.32
C ASP A 101 -13.98 26.12 -2.57
N ASN A 102 -13.44 26.70 -1.51
CA ASN A 102 -12.50 27.82 -1.52
C ASN A 102 -11.06 27.41 -1.86
N GLN A 103 -10.78 26.12 -2.10
CA GLN A 103 -9.44 25.65 -2.46
C GLN A 103 -9.11 25.94 -3.92
N SER A 104 -7.82 25.95 -4.26
CA SER A 104 -7.40 26.02 -5.66
C SER A 104 -7.78 24.74 -6.41
N MET A 105 -7.88 24.81 -7.75
CA MET A 105 -8.14 23.63 -8.58
C MET A 105 -7.03 22.57 -8.41
N GLN A 106 -5.77 23.02 -8.29
CA GLN A 106 -4.63 22.13 -8.13
C GLN A 106 -4.69 21.34 -6.81
N GLU A 107 -5.02 21.99 -5.70
CA GLU A 107 -5.17 21.32 -4.39
C GLU A 107 -6.32 20.32 -4.40
N TYR A 108 -7.45 20.68 -5.02
CA TYR A 108 -8.59 19.79 -5.18
C TYR A 108 -8.23 18.52 -5.98
N LEU A 109 -7.65 18.70 -7.17
CA LEU A 109 -7.24 17.58 -8.02
C LEU A 109 -6.14 16.73 -7.39
N HIS A 110 -5.22 17.34 -6.63
CA HIS A 110 -4.21 16.59 -5.90
C HIS A 110 -4.83 15.70 -4.83
N LYS A 111 -5.74 16.23 -4.01
CA LYS A 111 -6.46 15.44 -2.99
C LYS A 111 -7.30 14.33 -3.62
N PHE A 112 -7.99 14.63 -4.72
CA PHE A 112 -8.75 13.64 -5.48
C PHE A 112 -7.84 12.50 -5.97
N LYS A 113 -6.70 12.84 -6.58
CA LYS A 113 -5.70 11.87 -7.05
C LYS A 113 -5.17 11.01 -5.92
N VAL A 114 -4.82 11.60 -4.77
CA VAL A 114 -4.33 10.85 -3.60
C VAL A 114 -5.36 9.83 -3.11
N LEU A 115 -6.65 10.19 -3.05
CA LEU A 115 -7.71 9.26 -2.66
C LEU A 115 -7.92 8.14 -3.69
N SER A 116 -7.85 8.45 -4.99
CA SER A 116 -7.93 7.46 -6.07
C SER A 116 -6.74 6.48 -6.02
N ASP A 117 -5.52 6.98 -5.86
CA ASP A 117 -4.31 6.17 -5.74
C ASP A 117 -4.36 5.27 -4.49
N GLN A 118 -4.92 5.75 -3.37
CA GLN A 118 -5.14 4.95 -2.16
C GLN A 118 -6.17 3.83 -2.37
N LEU A 119 -7.26 4.10 -3.08
CA LEU A 119 -8.27 3.11 -3.44
C LEU A 119 -7.70 2.04 -4.39
N ALA A 120 -6.87 2.45 -5.36
CA ALA A 120 -6.14 1.54 -6.24
C ALA A 120 -5.15 0.66 -5.46
N ALA A 121 -4.39 1.23 -4.53
CA ALA A 121 -3.48 0.48 -3.65
C ALA A 121 -4.22 -0.54 -2.75
N CYS A 122 -5.50 -0.27 -2.47
CA CYS A 122 -6.39 -1.15 -1.73
C CYS A 122 -7.05 -2.25 -2.59
N GLY A 123 -6.74 -2.32 -3.90
CA GLY A 123 -7.37 -3.25 -4.84
C GLY A 123 -8.79 -2.86 -5.26
N SER A 124 -9.21 -1.61 -4.99
CA SER A 124 -10.53 -1.07 -5.31
C SER A 124 -10.41 0.14 -6.24
N SER A 125 -9.77 -0.04 -7.39
CA SER A 125 -9.61 1.03 -8.39
C SER A 125 -10.96 1.54 -8.87
N ILE A 126 -11.04 2.85 -9.10
CA ILE A 126 -12.20 3.51 -9.72
C ILE A 126 -12.08 3.34 -11.24
N ILE A 127 -13.20 3.12 -11.92
CA ILE A 127 -13.25 3.06 -13.39
C ILE A 127 -13.12 4.50 -13.93
N ASP A 128 -12.46 4.70 -15.07
CA ASP A 128 -12.17 6.04 -15.60
C ASP A 128 -13.43 6.92 -15.74
N ASP A 129 -14.54 6.36 -16.22
CA ASP A 129 -15.82 7.08 -16.34
C ASP A 129 -16.38 7.53 -14.98
N ASP A 130 -16.30 6.66 -13.97
CA ASP A 130 -16.67 6.99 -12.60
C ASP A 130 -15.72 8.06 -12.02
N MET A 131 -14.44 8.02 -12.40
CA MET A 131 -13.43 8.98 -11.95
C MET A 131 -13.74 10.39 -12.47
N ILE A 132 -14.19 10.51 -13.71
CA ILE A 132 -14.69 11.78 -14.28
C ILE A 132 -15.91 12.24 -13.50
N PHE A 133 -16.87 11.36 -13.24
CA PHE A 133 -18.08 11.71 -12.49
C PHE A 133 -17.76 12.23 -11.08
N TYR A 134 -16.96 11.50 -10.29
CA TYR A 134 -16.56 11.94 -8.95
C TYR A 134 -15.75 13.23 -8.99
N GLY A 135 -14.88 13.40 -9.99
CA GLY A 135 -14.08 14.60 -10.16
C GLY A 135 -14.91 15.84 -10.48
N LEU A 136 -15.98 15.69 -11.28
CA LEU A 136 -16.88 16.79 -11.64
C LEU A 136 -17.89 17.11 -10.55
N ASP A 137 -18.40 16.11 -9.82
CA ASP A 137 -19.37 16.33 -8.72
C ASP A 137 -18.80 17.22 -7.60
N GLY A 138 -17.48 17.16 -7.38
CA GLY A 138 -16.80 18.00 -6.39
C GLY A 138 -16.60 19.47 -6.80
N LEU A 139 -16.93 19.85 -8.03
CA LEU A 139 -16.75 21.22 -8.52
C LEU A 139 -17.95 22.13 -8.20
N PRO A 140 -17.71 23.43 -7.91
CA PRO A 140 -18.78 24.39 -7.69
C PRO A 140 -19.53 24.69 -8.98
N SER A 141 -20.74 25.25 -8.83
CA SER A 141 -21.66 25.49 -9.95
C SER A 141 -21.12 26.38 -11.08
N SER A 142 -20.05 27.15 -10.84
CA SER A 142 -19.35 27.92 -11.86
C SER A 142 -18.70 27.07 -12.96
N TYR A 143 -18.43 25.79 -12.68
CA TYR A 143 -17.84 24.84 -13.63
C TYR A 143 -18.88 24.01 -14.39
N ARG A 144 -20.19 24.29 -14.24
CA ARG A 144 -21.26 23.50 -14.89
C ARG A 144 -21.15 23.43 -16.41
N GLN A 145 -20.76 24.52 -17.07
CA GLN A 145 -20.56 24.51 -18.53
C GLN A 145 -19.42 23.58 -18.93
N PHE A 146 -18.30 23.62 -18.21
CA PHE A 146 -17.17 22.71 -18.43
C PHE A 146 -17.56 21.24 -18.17
N ALA A 147 -18.22 20.96 -17.04
CA ALA A 147 -18.69 19.62 -16.71
C ALA A 147 -19.63 19.06 -17.79
N SER A 148 -20.54 19.89 -18.31
CA SER A 148 -21.41 19.51 -19.41
C SER A 148 -20.63 19.21 -20.69
N SER A 149 -19.58 19.97 -21.02
CA SER A 149 -18.76 19.70 -22.20
C SER A 149 -17.95 18.41 -22.12
N VAL A 150 -17.57 17.99 -20.91
CA VAL A 150 -16.81 16.75 -20.67
C VAL A 150 -17.71 15.51 -20.65
N CYS A 151 -18.97 15.63 -20.19
CA CYS A 151 -19.94 14.53 -20.19
C CYS A 151 -20.70 14.33 -21.51
N ILE A 152 -20.41 15.10 -22.57
CA ILE A 152 -21.02 14.88 -23.90
C ILE A 152 -20.22 13.76 -24.60
N PRO A 153 -20.87 12.65 -25.00
CA PRO A 153 -20.24 11.56 -25.74
C PRO A 153 -19.85 11.96 -27.18
#